data_AF-A0A9D7J8W8-F1
#
_entry.id   AF-A0A9D7J8W8-F1
#
_cell.length_a   1.000
_cell.length_b   1.000
_cell.length_c   1.000
_cell.angle_alpha   90.00
_cell.angle_beta   90.00
_cell.angle_gamma   90.00
#
_symmetry.space_group_name_H-M   'P 1'
#
loop_
_entity.id
_entity.type
_entity.pdbx_description
1 polymer ?
#
loop_
_entity_poly.entity_id
_entity_poly.type
_entity_poly.pdbx_seq_one_letter_code
_entity_poly.pdbx_strand_id
1 'polypeptide(L)'
;MLLHNRDEDATFAYLKELHNSILQYSKSGAAPAQMASRGEIAVGIVFSDNCTKLIESGTDLVLTYPEEGTGFSMGSISLVAGAKNPAAAKVFIDWQISPKGQNIGPEVNMFSNPSNVNAEVLPNMVDPEKVKLLDFDPAEAAAGVEPMIPRFDAEIAPAPKE
;
A
#
# COMPACT_ATOMS: atom_id res chain seq x y z
N MET A 1 -3.36 -12.13 7.73
CA MET A 1 -2.66 -11.11 8.56
C MET A 1 -1.19 -11.51 8.68
N LEU A 2 -0.25 -10.58 8.51
CA LEU A 2 1.21 -10.89 8.51
C LEU A 2 1.89 -10.66 9.86
N LEU A 3 1.25 -9.91 10.76
CA LEU A 3 1.78 -9.62 12.10
C LEU A 3 1.72 -10.88 12.98
N HIS A 4 2.56 -10.91 14.01
CA HIS A 4 2.62 -11.96 15.04
C HIS A 4 2.60 -13.40 14.48
N ASN A 5 3.38 -13.67 13.42
CA ASN A 5 3.41 -14.98 12.75
C ASN A 5 2.02 -15.48 12.30
N ARG A 6 1.16 -14.55 11.87
CA ARG A 6 -0.23 -14.81 11.44
C ARG A 6 -1.17 -15.21 12.57
N ASP A 7 -0.80 -14.98 13.83
CA ASP A 7 -1.71 -15.10 14.97
C ASP A 7 -2.73 -13.96 14.94
N GLU A 8 -3.99 -14.32 14.67
CA GLU A 8 -5.07 -13.36 14.52
C GLU A 8 -5.40 -12.67 15.85
N ASP A 9 -5.49 -13.40 16.96
CA ASP A 9 -5.87 -12.82 18.25
C ASP A 9 -4.79 -11.88 18.79
N ALA A 10 -3.52 -12.27 18.68
CA ALA A 10 -2.39 -11.41 19.03
C ALA A 10 -2.40 -10.13 18.17
N THR A 11 -2.73 -10.26 16.88
CA THR A 11 -2.78 -9.08 16.01
C THR A 11 -3.96 -8.17 16.34
N PHE A 12 -5.14 -8.72 16.62
CA PHE A 12 -6.28 -7.92 17.04
C PHE A 12 -6.04 -7.23 18.40
N ALA A 13 -5.28 -7.86 19.30
CA ALA A 13 -4.83 -7.20 20.53
C ALA A 13 -3.94 -5.99 20.22
N TYR A 14 -2.94 -6.15 19.34
CA TYR A 14 -2.11 -5.02 18.88
C TYR A 14 -2.95 -3.91 18.22
N LEU A 15 -3.92 -4.26 17.38
CA LEU A 15 -4.79 -3.26 16.74
C LEU A 15 -5.67 -2.49 17.75
N LYS A 16 -6.08 -3.11 18.85
CA LYS A 16 -6.80 -2.44 19.95
C LYS A 16 -5.90 -1.41 20.64
N GLU A 17 -4.64 -1.77 20.90
CA GLU A 17 -3.68 -0.83 21.48
C GLU A 17 -3.39 0.32 20.51
N LEU A 18 -3.21 0.02 19.22
CA LEU A 18 -2.97 1.04 18.19
C LEU A 18 -4.16 1.98 18.02
N HIS A 19 -5.40 1.48 18.14
CA HIS A 19 -6.64 2.26 17.98
C HIS A 19 -6.66 3.54 18.83
N ASN A 20 -6.12 3.49 20.05
CA ASN A 20 -6.04 4.63 20.95
C ASN A 20 -5.25 5.81 20.34
N SER A 21 -4.32 5.52 19.42
CA SER A 21 -3.52 6.53 18.71
C SER A 21 -4.08 6.93 17.34
N ILE A 22 -5.15 6.29 16.85
CA ILE A 22 -5.70 6.56 15.52
C ILE A 22 -6.65 7.76 15.58
N LEU A 23 -6.28 8.89 14.96
CA LEU A 23 -7.20 10.03 14.82
C LEU A 23 -8.45 9.65 14.00
N GLN A 24 -8.25 9.01 12.84
CA GLN A 24 -9.31 8.64 11.91
C GLN A 24 -8.91 7.44 11.06
N TYR A 25 -9.85 6.51 10.85
CA TYR A 25 -9.77 5.53 9.77
C TYR A 25 -10.25 6.16 8.46
N SER A 26 -9.31 6.46 7.57
CA SER A 26 -9.58 7.14 6.31
C SER A 26 -10.16 6.20 5.25
N LYS A 27 -11.11 6.68 4.43
CA LYS A 27 -11.66 5.91 3.30
C LYS A 27 -10.67 5.68 2.15
N SER A 28 -9.65 6.54 2.03
CA SER A 28 -8.63 6.47 0.98
C SER A 28 -7.29 6.13 1.60
N GLY A 29 -6.60 5.13 1.07
CA GLY A 29 -5.27 4.72 1.55
C GLY A 29 -4.17 5.77 1.37
N ALA A 30 -4.37 6.76 0.49
CA ALA A 30 -3.41 7.85 0.29
C ALA A 30 -3.64 9.04 1.23
N ALA A 31 -4.80 9.12 1.88
CA ALA A 31 -5.17 10.27 2.72
C ALA A 31 -4.23 10.49 3.92
N PRO A 32 -3.74 9.46 4.64
CA PRO A 32 -2.88 9.70 5.80
C PRO A 32 -1.56 10.39 5.44
N ALA A 33 -0.97 10.12 4.26
CA ALA A 33 0.23 10.81 3.80
C ALA A 33 -0.01 12.32 3.63
N GLN A 34 -1.17 12.68 3.07
CA GLN A 34 -1.58 14.06 2.86
C GLN A 34 -1.88 14.78 4.19
N MET A 35 -2.49 14.08 5.15
CA MET A 35 -2.75 14.64 6.48
C MET A 35 -1.43 14.87 7.23
N ALA A 36 -0.51 13.91 7.17
CA ALA A 36 0.81 14.03 7.78
C ALA A 36 1.62 15.18 7.16
N SER A 37 1.59 15.34 5.82
CA SER A 37 2.32 16.43 5.14
C SER A 37 1.80 17.82 5.49
N ARG A 38 0.54 17.93 5.93
CA ARG A 38 -0.06 19.18 6.41
C ARG A 38 0.07 19.38 7.92
N GLY A 39 0.70 18.44 8.63
CA GLY A 39 0.85 18.48 10.09
C GLY A 39 -0.46 18.23 10.85
N GLU A 40 -1.48 17.66 10.20
CA GLU A 40 -2.77 17.31 10.86
C GLU A 40 -2.65 16.06 11.73
N ILE A 41 -1.70 15.17 11.40
CA ILE A 41 -1.32 13.99 12.17
C ILE A 41 0.20 13.86 12.20
N ALA A 42 0.74 13.23 13.25
CA ALA A 42 2.17 13.00 13.37
C ALA A 42 2.68 11.84 12.47
N VAL A 43 1.87 10.79 12.30
CA VAL A 43 2.25 9.56 11.57
C VAL A 43 1.09 9.10 10.71
N GLY A 44 1.37 8.72 9.46
CA GLY A 44 0.42 8.07 8.55
C GLY A 44 0.93 6.71 8.09
N ILE A 45 0.10 5.67 8.19
CA ILE A 45 0.40 4.33 7.67
C ILE A 45 -0.12 4.25 6.23
N VAL A 46 0.78 4.19 5.25
CA VAL A 46 0.49 4.26 3.81
C VAL A 46 1.46 3.42 2.99
N PHE A 47 1.20 3.26 1.69
CA PHE A 47 2.23 2.81 0.76
C PHE A 47 3.28 3.90 0.54
N SER A 48 4.54 3.49 0.50
CA SER A 48 5.71 4.37 0.44
C SER A 48 5.73 5.31 -0.77
N ASP A 49 5.18 4.89 -1.91
CA ASP A 49 5.07 5.70 -3.12
C ASP A 49 4.22 6.97 -2.92
N ASN A 50 3.21 6.94 -2.06
CA ASN A 50 2.43 8.12 -1.68
C ASN A 50 3.28 9.13 -0.90
N CYS A 51 4.18 8.66 -0.03
CA CYS A 51 5.13 9.51 0.68
C CYS A 51 6.18 10.06 -0.28
N THR A 52 6.80 9.22 -1.12
CA THR A 52 7.78 9.66 -2.13
C THR A 52 7.20 10.76 -2.99
N LYS A 53 5.98 10.59 -3.52
CA LYS A 53 5.30 11.61 -4.33
C LYS A 53 5.22 12.98 -3.63
N LEU A 54 4.90 12.98 -2.33
CA LEU A 54 4.78 14.22 -1.56
C LEU A 54 6.14 14.83 -1.23
N ILE A 55 7.14 14.01 -0.92
CA ILE A 55 8.53 14.45 -0.71
C ILE A 55 9.08 15.11 -1.99
N GLU A 56 8.88 14.49 -3.15
CA GLU A 56 9.26 15.05 -4.46
C GLU A 56 8.48 16.35 -4.79
N SER A 57 7.29 16.52 -4.20
CA SER A 57 6.52 17.76 -4.30
C SER A 57 6.94 18.83 -3.27
N GLY A 58 7.99 18.59 -2.48
CA GLY A 58 8.59 19.56 -1.56
C GLY A 58 8.05 19.55 -0.13
N THR A 59 7.39 18.47 0.31
CA THR A 59 6.95 18.35 1.71
C THR A 59 8.06 17.81 2.61
N ASP A 60 8.06 18.20 3.89
CA ASP A 60 9.02 17.75 4.91
C ASP A 60 8.72 16.35 5.49
N LEU A 61 8.00 15.51 4.75
CA LEU A 61 7.69 14.15 5.19
C LEU A 61 8.97 13.30 5.30
N VAL A 62 9.01 12.47 6.34
CA VAL A 62 10.03 11.42 6.49
C VAL A 62 9.40 10.08 6.16
N LEU A 63 9.93 9.40 5.14
CA LEU A 63 9.59 8.01 4.83
C LEU A 63 10.44 7.07 5.69
N THR A 64 9.79 6.18 6.44
CA THR A 64 10.43 5.14 7.24
C THR A 64 9.66 3.82 7.14
N TYR A 65 10.29 2.72 7.56
CA TYR A 65 9.72 1.38 7.59
C TYR A 65 9.83 0.79 9.00
N PRO A 66 8.85 -0.01 9.46
CA PRO A 66 8.97 -0.74 10.73
C PRO A 66 10.21 -1.65 10.76
N GLU A 67 10.93 -1.67 11.88
CA GLU A 67 12.17 -2.47 12.04
C GLU A 67 11.87 -3.98 12.02
N GLU A 68 10.69 -4.37 12.48
CA GLU A 68 10.19 -5.74 12.48
C GLU A 68 10.00 -6.27 11.05
N GLY A 69 9.78 -5.37 10.09
CA GLY A 69 9.54 -5.64 8.68
C GLY A 69 8.16 -5.19 8.20
N THR A 70 7.97 -5.18 6.89
CA THR A 70 6.71 -4.77 6.26
C THR A 70 6.31 -5.68 5.11
N GLY A 71 5.04 -5.65 4.74
CA GLY A 71 4.54 -6.28 3.51
C GLY A 71 4.78 -5.40 2.27
N PHE A 72 4.38 -5.93 1.12
CA PHE A 72 4.31 -5.19 -0.13
C PHE A 72 2.99 -5.50 -0.83
N SER A 73 2.63 -4.71 -1.84
CA SER A 73 1.49 -4.99 -2.71
C SER A 73 1.98 -5.00 -4.15
N MET A 74 1.40 -5.91 -4.95
CA MET A 74 1.60 -5.92 -6.39
C MET A 74 0.38 -5.29 -7.06
N GLY A 75 0.59 -4.15 -7.72
CA GLY A 75 -0.43 -3.57 -8.59
C GLY A 75 -0.79 -4.56 -9.70
N SER A 76 -2.09 -4.81 -9.88
CA SER A 76 -2.59 -5.69 -10.93
C SER A 76 -3.50 -4.95 -11.88
N ILE A 77 -3.53 -5.39 -13.14
CA ILE A 77 -4.47 -4.94 -14.15
C ILE A 77 -5.25 -6.15 -14.65
N SER A 78 -6.58 -5.99 -14.80
CA SER A 78 -7.46 -7.10 -15.16
C SER A 78 -8.48 -6.67 -16.22
N LEU A 79 -8.78 -7.60 -17.14
CA LEU A 79 -9.86 -7.44 -18.11
C LEU A 79 -11.19 -7.84 -17.47
N VAL A 80 -12.14 -6.92 -17.40
CA VAL A 80 -13.49 -7.21 -16.89
C VAL A 80 -14.23 -8.18 -17.82
N ALA A 81 -14.85 -9.21 -17.23
CA ALA A 81 -15.68 -10.15 -17.98
C ALA A 81 -16.85 -9.42 -18.66
N GLY A 82 -17.05 -9.66 -19.95
CA GLY A 82 -18.08 -8.97 -20.73
C GLY A 82 -17.77 -7.51 -21.06
N ALA A 83 -16.50 -7.08 -20.97
CA ALA A 83 -16.10 -5.72 -21.37
C ALA A 83 -16.59 -5.39 -22.80
N LYS A 84 -17.14 -4.18 -22.98
CA LYS A 84 -17.67 -3.69 -24.27
C LYS A 84 -16.61 -3.67 -25.39
N ASN A 85 -15.35 -3.49 -25.02
CA ASN A 85 -14.22 -3.36 -25.95
C ASN A 85 -13.06 -4.29 -25.54
N PRO A 86 -13.21 -5.62 -25.62
CA PRO A 86 -12.21 -6.56 -25.08
C PRO A 86 -10.90 -6.55 -25.88
N ALA A 87 -10.94 -6.27 -27.18
CA ALA A 87 -9.74 -6.16 -28.01
C ALA A 87 -8.89 -4.94 -27.62
N ALA A 88 -9.51 -3.77 -27.50
CA ALA A 88 -8.81 -2.55 -27.08
C ALA A 88 -8.25 -2.68 -25.66
N ALA A 89 -9.00 -3.32 -24.76
CA ALA A 89 -8.55 -3.54 -23.40
C ALA A 89 -7.31 -4.48 -23.32
N LYS A 90 -7.23 -5.51 -24.17
CA LYS A 90 -6.03 -6.35 -24.29
C LYS A 90 -4.82 -5.54 -24.76
N VAL A 91 -4.99 -4.74 -25.81
CA VAL A 91 -3.91 -3.85 -26.30
C VAL A 91 -3.44 -2.89 -25.20
N PHE A 92 -4.36 -2.36 -24.40
CA PHE A 92 -4.02 -1.51 -23.26
C PHE A 92 -3.25 -2.26 -22.17
N ILE A 93 -3.69 -3.48 -21.82
CA ILE A 93 -2.99 -4.33 -20.85
C ILE A 93 -1.57 -4.64 -21.34
N ASP A 94 -1.41 -5.08 -22.59
CA ASP A 94 -0.11 -5.38 -23.19
C ASP A 94 0.83 -4.17 -23.15
N TRP A 95 0.29 -2.98 -23.44
CA TRP A 95 1.05 -1.74 -23.34
C TRP A 95 1.41 -1.41 -21.89
N GLN A 96 0.47 -1.50 -20.96
CA GLN A 96 0.67 -1.15 -19.55
C GLN A 96 1.72 -2.02 -18.86
N ILE A 97 1.83 -3.30 -19.23
CA ILE A 97 2.84 -4.22 -18.70
C ILE A 97 4.17 -4.18 -19.45
N SER A 98 4.26 -3.43 -20.55
CA SER A 98 5.50 -3.23 -21.30
C SER A 98 6.44 -2.24 -20.59
N PRO A 99 7.75 -2.25 -20.87
CA PRO A 99 8.68 -1.26 -20.33
C PRO A 99 8.26 0.17 -20.68
N LYS A 100 7.76 0.38 -21.90
CA LYS A 100 7.25 1.68 -22.34
C LYS A 100 6.09 2.17 -21.47
N GLY A 101 5.16 1.29 -21.12
CA GLY A 101 4.02 1.65 -20.28
C GLY A 101 4.44 1.92 -18.84
N GLN A 102 5.34 1.11 -18.28
CA GLN A 102 5.78 1.26 -16.90
C GLN A 102 6.70 2.48 -16.69
N ASN A 103 7.50 2.87 -17.70
CA ASN A 103 8.41 4.00 -17.60
C ASN A 103 7.74 5.38 -17.60
N ILE A 104 6.43 5.48 -17.90
CA ILE A 104 5.72 6.79 -17.87
C ILE A 104 5.38 7.24 -16.45
N GLY A 105 5.38 6.33 -15.47
CA GLY A 105 4.94 6.61 -14.10
C GLY A 105 5.60 7.85 -13.49
N PRO A 106 6.94 7.97 -13.55
CA PRO A 106 7.65 9.14 -13.07
C PRO A 106 7.23 10.46 -13.73
N GLU A 107 6.86 10.45 -15.02
CA GLU A 107 6.39 11.65 -15.74
C GLU A 107 5.10 12.23 -15.13
N VAL A 108 4.35 11.41 -14.38
CA VAL A 108 3.09 11.78 -13.73
C VAL A 108 3.16 11.67 -12.20
N ASN A 109 4.38 11.71 -11.63
CA ASN A 109 4.63 11.60 -10.19
C ASN A 109 4.09 10.29 -9.57
N MET A 110 4.28 9.17 -10.26
CA MET A 110 4.04 7.82 -9.76
C MET A 110 5.37 7.09 -9.58
N PHE A 111 5.68 6.73 -8.33
CA PHE A 111 7.00 6.20 -7.93
C PHE A 111 6.93 4.76 -7.42
N SER A 112 5.90 4.01 -7.80
CA SER A 112 5.82 2.57 -7.53
C SER A 112 6.87 1.83 -8.37
N ASN A 113 7.54 0.83 -7.79
CA ASN A 113 8.51 0.04 -8.53
C ASN A 113 7.85 -0.69 -9.71
N PRO A 114 8.49 -0.70 -10.90
CA PRO A 114 7.99 -1.45 -12.03
C PRO A 114 8.11 -2.96 -11.79
N SER A 115 7.17 -3.72 -12.36
CA SER A 115 7.18 -5.19 -12.33
C SER A 115 7.89 -5.82 -13.54
N ASN A 116 8.06 -5.05 -14.63
CA ASN A 116 8.81 -5.49 -15.80
C ASN A 116 10.31 -5.24 -15.57
N VAL A 117 11.12 -6.30 -15.62
CA VAL A 117 12.57 -6.22 -15.38
C VAL A 117 13.35 -5.34 -16.37
N ASN A 118 12.74 -4.97 -17.50
CA ASN A 118 13.35 -4.07 -18.48
C ASN A 118 12.87 -2.61 -18.35
N ALA A 119 12.00 -2.31 -17.37
CA ALA A 119 11.60 -0.95 -17.04
C ALA A 119 12.66 -0.29 -16.14
N GLU A 120 12.65 1.04 -16.11
CA GLU A 120 13.61 1.84 -15.37
C GLU A 120 13.19 1.97 -13.89
N VAL A 121 14.14 1.73 -12.99
CA VAL A 121 14.00 1.97 -11.55
C VAL A 121 14.76 3.25 -11.20
N LEU A 122 14.04 4.27 -10.75
CA LEU A 122 14.64 5.55 -10.40
C LEU A 122 15.19 5.56 -8.96
N PRO A 123 16.20 6.40 -8.65
CA PRO A 123 16.79 6.45 -7.31
C PRO A 123 15.84 6.82 -6.17
N ASN A 124 14.72 7.49 -6.47
CA ASN A 124 13.70 7.89 -5.50
C ASN A 124 12.58 6.85 -5.34
N MET A 125 12.57 5.79 -6.13
CA MET A 125 11.73 4.62 -5.89
C MET A 125 12.27 3.80 -4.71
N VAL A 126 11.44 2.91 -4.18
CA VAL A 126 11.85 2.04 -3.07
C VAL A 126 12.97 1.12 -3.55
N ASP A 127 14.03 1.01 -2.75
CA ASP A 127 15.04 -0.02 -2.92
C ASP A 127 14.63 -1.24 -2.07
N PRO A 128 14.17 -2.34 -2.69
CA PRO A 128 13.69 -3.50 -1.93
C PRO A 128 14.77 -4.15 -1.07
N GLU A 129 16.05 -3.99 -1.41
CA GLU A 129 17.17 -4.54 -0.63
C GLU A 129 17.39 -3.79 0.69
N LYS A 130 16.91 -2.54 0.77
CA LYS A 130 16.99 -1.70 1.97
C LYS A 130 15.76 -1.80 2.87
N VAL A 131 14.76 -2.59 2.47
CA VAL A 131 13.52 -2.79 3.23
C VAL A 131 13.44 -4.23 3.68
N LYS A 132 13.23 -4.46 4.97
CA LYS A 132 12.97 -5.80 5.50
C LYS A 132 11.56 -6.23 5.10
N LEU A 133 11.45 -6.93 3.98
CA LEU A 133 10.19 -7.50 3.50
C LEU A 133 9.87 -8.79 4.27
N LEU A 134 8.63 -8.88 4.74
CA LEU A 134 8.11 -10.11 5.32
C LEU A 134 7.94 -11.16 4.22
N ASP A 135 8.25 -12.42 4.54
CA ASP A 135 7.99 -13.54 3.66
C ASP A 135 6.52 -13.97 3.77
N PHE A 136 5.77 -13.83 2.68
CA PHE A 136 4.37 -14.24 2.62
C PHE A 136 3.93 -14.54 1.19
N ASP A 137 2.95 -15.43 1.08
CA ASP A 137 2.25 -15.68 -0.17
C ASP A 137 1.12 -14.65 -0.35
N PRO A 138 1.13 -13.83 -1.42
CA PRO A 138 0.10 -12.82 -1.64
C PRO A 138 -1.32 -13.39 -1.82
N ALA A 139 -1.46 -14.59 -2.39
CA ALA A 139 -2.76 -15.23 -2.59
C ALA A 139 -3.33 -15.75 -1.28
N GLU A 140 -2.51 -16.37 -0.44
CA GLU A 140 -2.90 -16.74 0.94
C GLU A 140 -3.27 -15.51 1.75
N ALA A 141 -2.47 -14.45 1.67
CA ALA A 141 -2.73 -13.21 2.37
C ALA A 141 -4.06 -12.58 1.94
N ALA A 142 -4.35 -12.54 0.63
CA ALA A 142 -5.60 -12.02 0.09
C ALA A 142 -6.83 -12.85 0.53
N ALA A 143 -6.74 -14.17 0.49
CA ALA A 143 -7.82 -15.06 0.93
C ALA A 143 -8.14 -14.90 2.43
N GLY A 144 -7.13 -14.57 3.25
CA GLY A 144 -7.30 -14.34 4.67
C GLY A 144 -7.96 -13.00 5.05
N VAL A 145 -8.11 -12.04 4.12
CA VAL A 145 -8.62 -10.69 4.46
C VAL A 145 -10.13 -10.68 4.69
N GLU A 146 -10.89 -11.42 3.90
CA GLU A 146 -12.37 -11.36 3.88
C GLU A 146 -13.01 -11.58 5.27
N PRO A 147 -12.61 -12.58 6.08
CA PRO A 147 -13.18 -12.75 7.43
C PRO A 147 -12.68 -11.71 8.44
N MET A 148 -11.57 -11.02 8.18
CA MET A 148 -10.98 -10.05 9.11
C MET A 148 -11.71 -8.71 9.10
N ILE A 149 -12.30 -8.32 7.96
CA ILE A 149 -12.99 -7.03 7.83
C ILE A 149 -14.17 -6.90 8.81
N PRO A 150 -15.12 -7.86 8.88
CA PRO A 150 -16.22 -7.78 9.84
C PRO A 150 -15.75 -7.75 11.29
N ARG A 151 -14.69 -8.50 11.61
CA ARG A 151 -14.11 -8.51 12.96
C ARG A 151 -13.50 -7.16 13.32
N PHE A 152 -12.77 -6.54 12.39
CA PHE A 152 -12.20 -5.20 12.57
C PHE A 152 -13.29 -4.15 12.81
N ASP A 153 -14.35 -4.18 12.00
CA ASP A 153 -15.49 -3.27 12.11
C ASP A 153 -16.28 -3.46 13.42
N ALA A 154 -16.25 -4.66 14.01
CA ALA A 154 -16.92 -4.97 15.27
C ALA A 154 -16.07 -4.66 16.50
N GLU A 155 -14.76 -4.96 16.46
CA GLU A 155 -13.90 -4.96 17.64
C GLU A 155 -12.94 -3.78 17.75
N ILE A 156 -12.59 -3.15 16.62
CA ILE A 156 -11.51 -2.15 16.56
C ILE A 156 -12.06 -0.76 16.25
N ALA A 157 -12.64 -0.58 15.05
CA ALA A 157 -13.09 0.74 14.59
C ALA A 157 -14.08 1.46 15.54
N PRO A 158 -15.04 0.76 16.20
CA PRO A 158 -16.00 1.39 17.10
C PRO A 158 -15.56 1.40 18.57
N ALA A 159 -14.38 0.84 18.90
CA ALA A 159 -13.92 0.76 20.28
C ALA A 159 -13.81 2.17 20.89
N PRO A 160 -14.16 2.35 22.18
CA PRO A 160 -13.84 3.59 22.87
C PRO A 160 -12.31 3.72 22.97
N LYS A 161 -11.81 4.93 22.77
CA LYS A 161 -10.40 5.25 23.03
C LYS A 161 -10.21 5.40 24.53
N GLU A 162 -9.17 4.75 25.06
CA GLU A 162 -8.75 4.85 26.47
C GLU A 162 -7.75 5.99 26.70
#